data_AF-A0A2K0UPL8-F1
#
_entry.id   AF-A0A2K0UPL8-F1
#
_cell.length_a   1.000
_cell.length_b   1.000
_cell.length_c   1.000
_cell.angle_alpha   90.00
_cell.angle_beta   90.00
_cell.angle_gamma   90.00
#
_symmetry.space_group_name_H-M   'P 1'
#
loop_
_entity.id
_entity.type
_entity.pdbx_description
1 polymer ?
#
loop_
_entity_poly.entity_id
_entity_poly.type
_entity_poly.pdbx_seq_one_letter_code
_entity_poly.pdbx_strand_id
1 'polypeptide(L)'
;MKFTAILATLVPAVLALPASDAAVTRRQTSLSAITDQYLFSLTLPNFISRRNAKNPATLDWTSDGCTSSPDNPFGFPFVPACYRHDFGYQNYRIQNRFTESGKLSIDNNFKAE
;
A
#
# COMPACT_ATOMS: atom_id res chain seq x y z
N MET A 1 -9.47 -67.55 30.52
CA MET A 1 -9.81 -66.50 29.53
C MET A 1 -9.30 -65.17 30.07
N LYS A 2 -8.29 -64.56 29.45
CA LYS A 2 -7.76 -63.24 29.84
C LYS A 2 -7.91 -62.32 28.62
N PHE A 3 -8.78 -61.32 28.71
CA PHE A 3 -9.05 -60.38 27.63
C PHE A 3 -7.98 -59.28 27.63
N THR A 4 -7.22 -59.21 26.55
CA THR A 4 -6.30 -58.11 26.23
C THR A 4 -7.11 -56.92 25.72
N ALA A 5 -7.12 -55.81 26.46
CA ALA A 5 -7.66 -54.54 25.98
C ALA A 5 -6.53 -53.75 25.29
N ILE A 6 -6.61 -53.64 23.96
CA ILE A 6 -5.73 -52.79 23.16
C ILE A 6 -6.36 -51.39 23.17
N LEU A 7 -5.77 -50.47 23.94
CA LEU A 7 -6.16 -49.07 23.98
C LEU A 7 -5.57 -48.36 22.75
N ALA A 8 -6.37 -48.17 21.70
CA ALA A 8 -5.98 -47.41 20.54
C ALA A 8 -6.01 -45.90 20.86
N THR A 9 -4.84 -45.32 21.10
CA THR A 9 -4.67 -43.86 21.26
C THR A 9 -4.79 -43.18 19.89
N LEU A 10 -5.92 -42.52 19.64
CA LEU A 10 -6.05 -41.57 18.52
C LEU A 10 -5.15 -40.36 18.79
N VAL A 11 -4.06 -40.24 18.02
CA VAL A 11 -3.26 -39.02 17.94
C VAL A 11 -3.99 -38.06 16.98
N PRO A 12 -4.43 -36.86 17.42
CA PRO A 12 -4.93 -35.87 16.48
C PRO A 12 -3.74 -35.29 15.71
N ALA A 13 -3.67 -35.58 14.42
CA ALA A 13 -2.78 -34.90 13.50
C ALA A 13 -3.26 -33.46 13.32
N VAL A 14 -2.65 -32.52 14.05
CA VAL A 14 -2.93 -31.09 13.91
C VAL A 14 -2.28 -30.61 12.60
N LEU A 15 -3.08 -30.40 11.57
CA LEU A 15 -2.65 -29.80 10.31
C LEU A 15 -2.33 -28.31 10.54
N ALA A 16 -1.06 -27.97 10.64
CA ALA A 16 -0.60 -26.58 10.61
C ALA A 16 -0.67 -26.06 9.15
N LEU A 17 -1.73 -25.33 8.79
CA LEU A 17 -1.84 -24.66 7.49
C LEU A 17 -0.92 -23.42 7.42
N PRO A 18 -0.37 -23.09 6.24
CA PRO A 18 0.43 -21.88 6.02
C PRO A 18 -0.49 -20.65 5.93
N ALA A 19 -1.09 -20.25 7.05
CA ALA A 19 -2.01 -19.11 7.08
C ALA A 19 -1.29 -17.75 6.96
N SER A 20 0.01 -17.70 7.30
CA SER A 20 0.79 -16.46 7.36
C SER A 20 1.06 -15.86 5.98
N ASP A 21 1.60 -16.64 5.04
CA ASP A 21 2.05 -16.10 3.74
C ASP A 21 0.88 -15.68 2.85
N ALA A 22 -0.20 -16.47 2.86
CA ALA A 22 -1.42 -16.16 2.13
C ALA A 22 -2.11 -14.89 2.68
N ALA A 23 -2.14 -14.72 4.00
CA ALA A 23 -2.73 -13.53 4.63
C ALA A 23 -1.89 -12.27 4.38
N VAL A 24 -0.56 -12.38 4.47
CA VAL A 24 0.37 -11.28 4.15
C VAL A 24 0.24 -10.86 2.70
N THR A 25 0.24 -11.82 1.77
CA THR A 25 0.04 -11.54 0.34
C THR A 25 -1.29 -10.86 0.07
N ARG A 26 -2.39 -11.35 0.65
CA ARG A 26 -3.72 -10.73 0.50
C ARG A 26 -3.73 -9.29 1.02
N ARG A 27 -3.14 -9.04 2.19
CA ARG A 27 -3.04 -7.70 2.77
C ARG A 27 -2.22 -6.79 1.86
N GLN A 28 -1.09 -7.27 1.34
CA GLN A 28 -0.24 -6.51 0.43
C GLN A 28 -0.98 -6.14 -0.85
N THR A 29 -1.66 -7.10 -1.48
CA THR A 29 -2.51 -6.85 -2.66
C THR A 29 -3.60 -5.81 -2.36
N SER A 30 -4.23 -5.88 -1.19
CA SER A 30 -5.20 -4.88 -0.76
C SER A 30 -4.60 -3.48 -0.61
N LEU A 31 -3.41 -3.36 -0.02
CA LEU A 31 -2.74 -2.06 0.13
C LEU A 31 -2.28 -1.48 -1.20
N SER A 32 -1.78 -2.31 -2.12
CA SER A 32 -1.45 -1.89 -3.48
C SER A 32 -2.69 -1.36 -4.22
N ALA A 33 -3.82 -2.06 -4.12
CA ALA A 33 -5.08 -1.62 -4.73
C ALA A 33 -5.58 -0.28 -4.15
N ILE A 34 -5.48 -0.08 -2.82
CA ILE A 34 -5.84 1.20 -2.20
C ILE A 34 -4.89 2.32 -2.65
N THR A 35 -3.59 2.03 -2.76
CA THR A 35 -2.59 2.99 -3.25
C THR A 35 -2.94 3.44 -4.67
N ASP A 36 -3.27 2.49 -5.55
CA ASP A 36 -3.61 2.79 -6.95
C ASP A 36 -4.92 3.56 -7.06
N GLN A 37 -5.93 3.19 -6.25
CA GLN A 37 -7.18 3.95 -6.16
C GLN A 37 -6.92 5.42 -5.75
N TYR A 38 -6.01 5.64 -4.79
CA TYR A 38 -5.71 6.98 -4.28
C TYR A 38 -4.90 7.81 -5.26
N LEU A 39 -4.04 7.18 -6.04
CA LEU A 39 -3.26 7.84 -7.08
C LEU A 39 -4.12 8.22 -8.28
N PHE A 40 -4.85 7.26 -8.83
CA PHE A 40 -5.37 7.34 -10.20
C PHE A 40 -6.90 7.47 -10.29
N SER A 41 -7.63 7.29 -9.19
CA SER A 41 -9.10 7.34 -9.19
C SER A 41 -9.68 8.45 -8.32
N LEU A 42 -8.96 8.89 -7.28
CA LEU A 42 -9.40 10.03 -6.48
C LEU A 42 -9.08 11.35 -7.16
N THR A 43 -10.03 12.30 -7.08
CA THR A 43 -9.72 13.70 -7.32
C THR A 43 -8.71 14.19 -6.27
N LEU A 44 -7.90 15.18 -6.64
CA LEU A 44 -6.88 15.71 -5.73
C LEU A 44 -7.46 16.19 -4.38
N PRO A 45 -8.60 16.90 -4.29
CA PRO A 45 -9.20 17.25 -3.00
C PRO A 45 -9.58 16.03 -2.14
N ASN A 46 -10.09 14.96 -2.76
CA ASN A 46 -10.41 13.73 -2.04
C ASN A 46 -9.15 13.01 -1.55
N PHE A 47 -8.08 12.99 -2.36
CA PHE A 47 -6.78 12.48 -1.92
C PHE A 47 -6.26 13.25 -0.70
N ILE A 48 -6.32 14.59 -0.72
CA ILE A 48 -5.88 15.42 0.40
C ILE A 48 -6.70 15.15 1.67
N SER A 49 -8.00 14.94 1.54
CA SER A 49 -8.84 14.51 2.66
C SER A 49 -8.36 13.18 3.28
N ARG A 50 -8.00 12.18 2.44
CA ARG A 50 -7.43 10.90 2.92
C ARG A 50 -6.06 11.07 3.57
N ARG A 51 -5.19 11.89 2.98
CA ARG A 51 -3.86 12.21 3.51
C ARG A 51 -3.94 12.88 4.88
N ASN A 52 -4.77 13.90 5.02
CA ASN A 52 -4.93 14.62 6.29
C ASN A 52 -5.47 13.70 7.39
N ALA A 53 -6.34 12.77 7.03
CA ALA A 53 -6.83 11.73 7.94
C ALA A 53 -5.83 10.56 8.15
N LYS A 54 -4.72 10.52 7.42
CA LYS A 54 -3.77 9.39 7.35
C LYS A 54 -4.49 8.04 7.23
N ASN A 55 -5.47 7.97 6.33
CA ASN A 55 -6.37 6.82 6.22
C ASN A 55 -6.20 6.12 4.87
N PRO A 56 -5.77 4.83 4.83
CA PRO A 56 -5.43 4.00 5.99
C PRO A 56 -4.06 4.34 6.58
N ALA A 57 -3.91 4.16 7.90
CA ALA A 57 -2.68 4.46 8.64
C ALA A 57 -1.52 3.50 8.30
N THR A 58 -1.82 2.41 7.60
CA THR A 58 -0.85 1.40 7.17
C THR A 58 -0.10 1.76 5.89
N LEU A 59 -0.54 2.80 5.17
CA LEU A 59 0.21 3.35 4.04
C LEU A 59 1.17 4.43 4.53
N ASP A 60 2.25 4.66 3.78
CA ASP A 60 3.17 5.74 4.09
C ASP A 60 2.60 7.06 3.59
N TRP A 61 2.56 8.06 4.48
CA TRP A 61 2.06 9.40 4.21
C TRP A 61 3.17 10.46 4.32
N THR A 62 4.41 10.03 4.48
CA THR A 62 5.59 10.89 4.57
C THR A 62 5.80 11.61 3.23
N SER A 63 6.10 12.91 3.30
CA SER A 63 6.30 13.73 2.10
C SER A 63 6.89 15.07 2.51
N ASP A 64 7.89 15.49 1.74
CA ASP A 64 8.55 16.79 1.84
C ASP A 64 7.89 17.83 0.90
N GLY A 65 6.93 17.41 0.07
CA GLY A 65 6.19 18.31 -0.81
C GLY A 65 7.06 18.74 -2.00
N CYS A 66 6.94 19.99 -2.41
CA CYS A 66 7.64 20.46 -3.61
C CYS A 66 9.08 20.96 -3.33
N THR A 67 9.76 20.46 -2.29
CA THR A 67 11.08 20.98 -1.87
C THR A 67 12.18 20.78 -2.91
N SER A 68 12.11 19.69 -3.67
CA SER A 68 13.03 19.40 -4.79
C SER A 68 12.48 19.88 -6.14
N SER A 69 11.36 20.61 -6.16
CA SER A 69 10.77 21.16 -7.39
C SER A 69 11.46 22.48 -7.78
N PRO A 70 11.44 22.85 -9.08
CA PRO A 70 11.92 24.16 -9.53
C PRO A 70 11.22 25.32 -8.84
N ASP A 71 11.83 26.50 -8.89
CA ASP A 71 11.23 27.73 -8.39
C ASP A 71 9.82 27.93 -8.96
N ASN A 72 8.91 28.40 -8.11
CA ASN A 72 7.51 28.68 -8.44
C ASN A 72 7.26 30.20 -8.43
N PRO A 73 7.79 30.95 -9.41
CA PRO A 73 7.78 32.42 -9.39
C PRO A 73 6.37 33.02 -9.46
N PHE A 74 5.38 32.24 -9.90
CA PHE A 74 3.99 32.66 -10.02
C PHE A 74 3.11 32.19 -8.86
N GLY A 75 3.67 31.46 -7.89
CA GLY A 75 2.97 31.08 -6.65
C GLY A 75 1.82 30.09 -6.83
N PHE A 76 1.87 29.22 -7.85
CA PHE A 76 0.85 28.21 -8.06
C PHE A 76 0.79 27.19 -6.91
N PRO A 77 -0.41 26.74 -6.48
CA PRO A 77 -0.55 25.85 -5.33
C PRO A 77 -0.25 24.38 -5.69
N PHE A 78 0.99 24.04 -6.07
CA PHE A 78 1.38 22.68 -6.47
C PHE A 78 1.56 21.69 -5.32
N VAL A 79 1.63 22.19 -4.08
CA VAL A 79 1.91 21.37 -2.88
C VAL A 79 0.99 20.14 -2.76
N PRO A 80 -0.35 20.25 -2.96
CA PRO A 80 -1.23 19.09 -2.97
C PRO A 80 -0.88 18.04 -4.03
N ALA A 81 -0.46 18.45 -5.23
CA ALA A 81 -0.04 17.53 -6.28
C ALA A 81 1.27 16.82 -5.91
N CYS A 82 2.26 17.56 -5.38
CA CYS A 82 3.52 17.00 -4.89
C CYS A 82 3.26 15.97 -3.78
N TYR A 83 2.33 16.24 -2.88
CA TYR A 83 1.90 15.31 -1.84
C TYR A 83 1.38 13.98 -2.37
N ARG A 84 0.69 13.96 -3.51
CA ARG A 84 0.22 12.72 -4.14
C ARG A 84 1.34 12.01 -4.91
N HIS A 85 2.24 12.77 -5.51
CA HIS A 85 3.43 12.23 -6.20
C HIS A 85 4.34 11.48 -5.21
N ASP A 86 4.70 12.13 -4.11
CA ASP A 86 5.51 11.54 -3.03
C ASP A 86 4.86 10.27 -2.46
N PHE A 87 3.55 10.33 -2.21
CA PHE A 87 2.77 9.18 -1.73
C PHE A 87 2.91 7.97 -2.67
N GLY A 88 2.81 8.20 -3.98
CA GLY A 88 2.99 7.14 -4.97
C GLY A 88 4.39 6.55 -4.94
N TYR A 89 5.41 7.40 -4.94
CA TYR A 89 6.81 6.98 -4.93
C TYR A 89 7.13 6.13 -3.71
N GLN A 90 6.78 6.60 -2.51
CA GLN A 90 7.11 5.90 -1.28
C GLN A 90 6.36 4.58 -1.14
N ASN A 91 5.04 4.58 -1.41
CA ASN A 91 4.26 3.35 -1.28
C ASN A 91 4.62 2.31 -2.34
N TYR A 92 4.90 2.70 -3.59
CA TYR A 92 5.36 1.74 -4.60
C TYR A 92 6.72 1.12 -4.23
N ARG A 93 7.63 1.88 -3.61
CA ARG A 93 8.93 1.36 -3.12
C ARG A 93 8.73 0.38 -1.99
N ILE A 94 7.96 0.75 -0.96
CA ILE A 94 7.62 -0.14 0.17
C ILE A 94 6.91 -1.40 -0.32
N GLN A 95 6.11 -1.28 -1.38
CA GLN A 95 5.37 -2.39 -1.97
C GLN A 95 6.18 -3.23 -2.95
N ASN A 96 7.49 -2.97 -3.10
CA ASN A 96 8.41 -3.67 -4.01
C ASN A 96 7.93 -3.70 -5.47
N ARG A 97 7.27 -2.62 -5.92
CA ARG A 97 6.73 -2.50 -7.29
C ARG A 97 7.06 -1.17 -7.97
N PHE A 98 8.10 -0.48 -7.49
CA PHE A 98 8.62 0.74 -8.09
C PHE A 98 9.47 0.44 -9.34
N THR A 99 8.81 -0.04 -10.40
CA THR A 99 9.40 -0.25 -11.73
C THR A 99 9.44 1.05 -12.54
N GLU A 100 10.16 1.06 -13.67
CA GLU A 100 10.15 2.20 -14.61
C GLU A 100 8.73 2.56 -15.07
N SER A 101 7.91 1.56 -15.40
CA SER A 101 6.52 1.75 -15.79
C SER A 101 5.67 2.32 -14.65
N GLY A 102 5.84 1.83 -13.42
CA GLY A 102 5.14 2.34 -12.24
C GLY A 102 5.52 3.80 -11.95
N LYS A 103 6.82 4.11 -12.02
CA LYS A 103 7.33 5.48 -11.90
C LYS A 103 6.71 6.40 -12.96
N LEU A 104 6.73 5.98 -14.23
CA LEU A 104 6.17 6.75 -15.33
C LEU A 104 4.66 7.02 -15.15
N SER A 105 3.89 6.04 -14.67
CA SER A 105 2.48 6.22 -14.36
C SER A 105 2.26 7.30 -13.28
N ILE A 106 3.08 7.30 -12.22
CA ILE A 106 2.98 8.30 -11.14
C ILE A 106 3.37 9.69 -11.65
N ASP A 107 4.43 9.79 -12.46
CA ASP A 107 4.87 11.06 -13.04
C ASP A 107 3.84 11.65 -14.01
N ASN A 108 3.22 10.81 -14.84
CA ASN A 108 2.16 11.23 -15.74
C ASN A 108 0.91 11.69 -14.98
N ASN A 109 0.58 11.01 -13.88
CA ASN A 109 -0.51 11.43 -13.01
C ASN A 109 -0.22 12.81 -12.42
N PHE A 110 0.98 13.06 -11.90
CA PHE A 110 1.37 14.38 -11.40
C PHE A 110 1.31 15.48 -12.46
N LYS A 111 1.73 15.18 -13.70
CA LYS A 111 1.67 16.12 -14.83
C LYS A 111 0.25 16.50 -15.24
N ALA A 112 -0.74 15.64 -14.96
CA ALA A 112 -2.13 15.83 -15.35
C ALA A 112 -2.95 16.67 -14.34
N GLU A 113 -2.33 17.12 -13.25
CA GLU A 113 -2.95 17.87 -12.15
C GLU A 113 -2.71 19.36 -12.26
#